data_AF-M2T4G7-F1
#
_entry.id   AF-M2T4G7-F1
#
_cell.length_a   1.000
_cell.length_b   1.000
_cell.length_c   1.000
_cell.angle_alpha   90.00
_cell.angle_beta   90.00
_cell.angle_gamma   90.00
#
_symmetry.space_group_name_H-M   'P 1'
#
loop_
_entity.id
_entity.type
_entity.pdbx_description
1 polymer ?
#
loop_
_entity_poly.entity_id
_entity_poly.type
_entity_poly.pdbx_seq_one_letter_code
_entity_poly.pdbx_strand_id
1 'polypeptide(L)'
;MARSIRLFLIRHGETVDNIAQVYAGSRDSALTNHGYQQATRLGLYLQSLGLTFTHLFSSHLQRAVKTASKIREAQLTPVGDNGTVRAAPKVVQLPVLAEKDFGSMEGKQPNSRPFETGTPGKDHRRQENKRTAGFAEAESKESMARRADAFIEEYLLPLFDDSSCNFTPVIAIVSHGIFLSTLWKRILLRLPRRRVCLSHGIEGAVRQSLEHLGGWSNTGYLELYFMRTEAEYHKSIMEATMTPVTTFSELLTGTLTAPQNLRNVHIPKSRVEGTAQLVIGAPQASKPRGLQGWSTFILRVNSKDHLQGLKRTRGGVGSLRYDASQRRIDTFFKRRKVE
;
A
#
# COMPACT_ATOMS: atom_id res chain seq x y z
N MET A 1 28.76 2.05 11.62
CA MET A 1 27.50 2.77 11.90
C MET A 1 26.29 1.91 11.49
N ALA A 2 25.17 1.98 12.21
CA ALA A 2 23.95 1.21 11.89
C ALA A 2 22.94 2.08 11.16
N ARG A 3 22.37 1.59 10.06
CA ARG A 3 21.32 2.26 9.30
C ARG A 3 19.95 1.89 9.88
N SER A 4 19.04 2.86 9.92
CA SER A 4 17.68 2.64 10.38
C SER A 4 16.64 3.26 9.45
N ILE A 5 15.42 2.71 9.46
CA ILE A 5 14.24 3.20 8.74
C ILE A 5 13.00 3.03 9.62
N ARG A 6 12.11 4.03 9.65
CA ARG A 6 10.79 3.93 10.27
C ARG A 6 9.70 3.92 9.21
N LEU A 7 8.78 2.97 9.29
CA LEU A 7 7.69 2.82 8.34
C LEU A 7 6.34 2.79 9.09
N PHE A 8 5.42 3.61 8.62
CA PHE A 8 4.06 3.70 9.14
C PHE A 8 3.07 3.30 8.04
N LEU A 9 2.27 2.26 8.32
CA LEU A 9 1.12 1.90 7.48
C LEU A 9 -0.14 2.42 8.17
N ILE A 10 -0.91 3.27 7.50
CA ILE A 10 -1.98 4.05 8.12
C ILE A 10 -3.27 3.87 7.33
N ARG A 11 -4.36 3.46 7.99
CA ARG A 11 -5.68 3.45 7.35
C ARG A 11 -6.27 4.87 7.33
N HIS A 12 -6.95 5.24 6.26
CA HIS A 12 -7.70 6.50 6.19
C HIS A 12 -8.74 6.68 7.33
N GLY A 13 -9.13 7.94 7.57
CA GLY A 13 -10.21 8.28 8.50
C GLY A 13 -11.58 7.75 8.09
N GLU A 14 -12.53 7.76 9.02
CA GLU A 14 -13.89 7.26 8.78
C GLU A 14 -14.59 7.98 7.61
N THR A 15 -15.31 7.21 6.79
CA THR A 15 -16.12 7.72 5.68
C THR A 15 -17.61 7.49 5.88
N VAL A 16 -18.43 8.19 5.10
CA VAL A 16 -19.88 7.99 5.08
C VAL A 16 -20.25 6.53 4.74
N ASP A 17 -19.51 5.89 3.82
CA ASP A 17 -19.78 4.50 3.44
C ASP A 17 -19.30 3.50 4.52
N ASN A 18 -18.29 3.86 5.33
CA ASN A 18 -17.94 3.07 6.52
C ASN A 18 -19.08 3.08 7.54
N ILE A 19 -19.76 4.22 7.73
CA ILE A 19 -20.92 4.29 8.62
C ILE A 19 -22.10 3.51 8.04
N ALA A 20 -22.35 3.64 6.73
CA ALA A 20 -23.43 2.94 6.04
C ALA A 20 -23.21 1.42 5.92
N GLN A 21 -22.02 0.91 6.26
CA GLN A 21 -21.65 -0.50 6.18
C GLN A 21 -21.84 -1.08 4.76
N VAL A 22 -21.45 -0.29 3.75
CA VAL A 22 -21.47 -0.71 2.35
C VAL A 22 -20.04 -0.93 1.83
N TYR A 23 -19.89 -1.75 0.80
CA TYR A 23 -18.60 -1.90 0.12
C TYR A 23 -18.15 -0.56 -0.47
N ALA A 24 -16.91 -0.17 -0.17
CA ALA A 24 -16.31 1.08 -0.61
C ALA A 24 -14.83 0.86 -0.96
N GLY A 25 -14.64 0.23 -2.12
CA GLY A 25 -13.35 -0.06 -2.72
C GLY A 25 -12.88 1.07 -3.62
N SER A 26 -13.16 0.95 -4.91
CA SER A 26 -12.87 1.98 -5.92
C SER A 26 -13.78 3.21 -5.78
N ARG A 27 -14.95 3.06 -5.14
CA ARG A 27 -15.86 4.18 -4.84
C ARG A 27 -15.15 5.24 -3.99
N ASP A 28 -15.22 6.49 -4.44
CA ASP A 28 -14.54 7.60 -3.77
C ASP A 28 -15.38 8.23 -2.64
N SER A 29 -15.57 7.46 -1.56
CA SER A 29 -16.31 7.89 -0.38
C SER A 29 -15.60 9.03 0.37
N ALA A 30 -16.36 10.08 0.70
CA ALA A 30 -15.84 11.20 1.47
C ALA A 30 -15.67 10.86 2.96
N LEU A 31 -14.66 11.47 3.61
CA LEU A 31 -14.53 11.44 5.06
C LEU A 31 -15.79 12.03 5.72
N THR A 32 -16.15 11.51 6.88
CA THR A 32 -17.12 12.18 7.76
C THR A 32 -16.46 13.31 8.53
N ASN A 33 -17.25 14.18 9.16
CA ASN A 33 -16.71 15.18 10.10
C ASN A 33 -15.89 14.52 11.21
N HIS A 34 -16.35 13.38 11.73
CA HIS A 34 -15.61 12.59 12.69
C HIS A 34 -14.31 12.02 12.09
N GLY A 35 -14.36 11.46 10.88
CA GLY A 35 -13.18 10.95 10.17
C GLY A 35 -12.12 12.02 9.88
N TYR A 36 -12.55 13.25 9.62
CA TYR A 36 -11.65 14.39 9.49
C TYR A 36 -10.97 14.76 10.81
N GLN A 37 -11.71 14.73 11.93
CA GLN A 37 -11.14 14.95 13.27
C GLN A 37 -10.14 13.84 13.64
N GLN A 38 -10.45 12.58 13.32
CA GLN A 38 -9.51 11.46 13.49
C GLN A 38 -8.18 11.73 12.78
N ALA A 39 -8.25 12.12 11.49
CA ALA A 39 -7.05 12.42 10.69
C ALA A 39 -6.26 13.62 11.23
N THR A 40 -6.95 14.66 11.69
CA THR A 40 -6.33 15.83 12.30
C THR A 40 -5.58 15.45 13.57
N ARG A 41 -6.21 14.67 14.47
CA ARG A 41 -5.57 14.21 15.71
C ARG A 41 -4.40 13.28 15.44
N LEU A 42 -4.49 12.41 14.44
CA LEU A 42 -3.38 11.55 14.04
C LEU A 42 -2.16 12.39 13.65
N GLY A 43 -2.33 13.42 12.80
CA GLY A 43 -1.23 14.29 12.39
C GLY A 43 -0.55 14.99 13.57
N LEU A 44 -1.33 15.62 14.44
CA LEU A 44 -0.84 16.31 15.63
C LEU A 44 -0.15 15.35 16.62
N TYR A 45 -0.73 14.16 16.82
CA TYR A 45 -0.16 13.16 17.69
C TYR A 45 1.20 12.67 17.19
N LEU A 46 1.31 12.31 15.91
CA LEU A 46 2.58 11.87 15.32
C LEU A 46 3.65 12.98 15.41
N GLN A 47 3.26 14.24 15.20
CA GLN A 47 4.15 15.38 15.43
C GLN A 47 4.60 15.48 16.90
N SER A 48 3.68 15.32 17.85
CA SER A 48 4.00 15.40 19.29
C SER A 48 4.95 14.29 19.76
N LEU A 49 5.02 13.17 19.04
CA LEU A 49 6.01 12.11 19.25
C LEU A 49 7.41 12.46 18.69
N GLY A 50 7.62 13.69 18.19
CA GLY A 50 8.86 14.12 17.56
C GLY A 50 9.09 13.52 16.17
N LEU A 51 8.07 12.95 15.52
CA LEU A 51 8.20 12.36 14.19
C LEU A 51 8.26 13.46 13.14
N THR A 52 9.30 13.41 12.32
CA THR A 52 9.40 14.20 11.10
C THR A 52 9.41 13.30 9.88
N PHE A 53 8.30 13.23 9.16
CA PHE A 53 8.21 12.39 7.96
C PHE A 53 9.12 12.91 6.85
N THR A 54 9.83 12.00 6.19
CA THR A 54 10.66 12.30 5.02
C THR A 54 9.96 11.91 3.73
N HIS A 55 9.08 10.90 3.78
CA HIS A 55 8.30 10.42 2.64
C HIS A 55 6.85 10.20 3.06
N LEU A 56 5.92 10.62 2.20
CA LEU A 56 4.50 10.48 2.47
C LEU A 56 3.77 10.03 1.19
N PHE A 57 3.36 8.77 1.18
CA PHE A 57 2.61 8.15 0.10
C PHE A 57 1.14 8.01 0.50
N SER A 58 0.23 8.19 -0.45
CA SER A 58 -1.18 7.89 -0.23
C SER A 58 -1.82 7.21 -1.44
N SER A 59 -2.88 6.44 -1.19
CA SER A 59 -3.86 6.19 -2.24
C SER A 59 -4.37 7.52 -2.81
N HIS A 60 -4.71 7.51 -4.09
CA HIS A 60 -5.31 8.64 -4.81
C HIS A 60 -6.76 8.93 -4.38
N LEU A 61 -7.44 7.98 -3.73
CA LEU A 61 -8.81 8.16 -3.28
C LEU A 61 -8.89 9.24 -2.19
N GLN A 62 -9.90 10.12 -2.27
CA GLN A 62 -9.96 11.36 -1.49
C GLN A 62 -9.86 11.12 0.02
N ARG A 63 -10.39 10.00 0.52
CA ARG A 63 -10.35 9.64 1.94
C ARG A 63 -8.92 9.43 2.45
N ALA A 64 -8.06 8.80 1.63
CA ALA A 64 -6.65 8.62 1.94
C ALA A 64 -5.88 9.93 1.74
N VAL A 65 -6.10 10.63 0.63
CA VAL A 65 -5.45 11.93 0.34
C VAL A 65 -5.72 12.95 1.43
N LYS A 66 -6.98 13.10 1.88
CA LYS A 66 -7.36 14.03 2.96
C LYS A 66 -6.70 13.64 4.28
N THR A 67 -6.63 12.34 4.59
CA THR A 67 -5.96 11.86 5.80
C THR A 67 -4.46 12.17 5.76
N ALA A 68 -3.79 11.85 4.65
CA ALA A 68 -2.38 12.16 4.40
C ALA A 68 -2.09 13.67 4.46
N SER A 69 -2.99 14.49 3.91
CA SER A 69 -2.85 15.95 3.93
C SER A 69 -2.89 16.52 5.34
N LYS A 70 -3.75 15.98 6.23
CA LYS A 70 -3.80 16.39 7.64
C LYS A 70 -2.52 16.00 8.40
N ILE A 71 -1.94 14.84 8.10
CA ILE A 71 -0.64 14.44 8.64
C ILE A 71 0.44 15.43 8.19
N ARG A 72 0.50 15.74 6.88
CA ARG A 72 1.47 16.71 6.33
C ARG A 72 1.29 18.11 6.94
N GLU A 73 0.07 18.58 7.10
CA GLU A 73 -0.22 19.91 7.66
C GLU A 73 0.30 20.07 9.08
N ALA A 74 0.15 19.05 9.93
CA ALA A 74 0.72 19.09 11.28
C ALA A 74 2.25 19.30 11.24
N GLN A 75 2.93 18.69 10.25
CA GLN A 75 4.38 18.76 10.07
C GLN A 75 4.88 20.12 9.56
N LEU A 76 3.99 20.99 9.05
CA LEU A 76 4.35 22.35 8.60
C LEU A 76 4.44 23.35 9.75
N THR A 77 3.99 22.97 10.96
CA THR A 77 4.01 23.88 12.12
C THR A 77 5.46 24.03 12.61
N PRO A 78 5.97 25.27 12.80
CA PRO A 78 7.36 25.50 13.20
C PRO A 78 7.69 24.80 14.53
N VAL A 79 8.77 24.02 14.54
CA VAL A 79 9.38 23.52 15.77
C VAL A 79 10.53 24.47 16.13
N GLY A 80 10.29 25.38 17.08
CA GLY A 80 11.33 26.05 17.90
C GLY A 80 12.27 27.07 17.24
N ASP A 81 12.90 27.90 18.09
CA ASP A 81 13.54 29.21 17.87
C ASP A 81 14.71 29.32 16.86
N ASN A 82 15.10 28.25 16.18
CA ASN A 82 16.30 28.27 15.31
C ASN A 82 15.99 28.52 13.82
N GLY A 83 14.77 28.92 13.45
CA GLY A 83 14.43 29.43 12.11
C GLY A 83 14.60 28.46 10.94
N THR A 84 15.05 27.22 11.17
CA THR A 84 15.21 26.21 10.11
C THR A 84 13.88 25.52 9.86
N VAL A 85 13.10 26.10 8.95
CA VAL A 85 11.85 25.50 8.45
C VAL A 85 12.19 24.24 7.68
N ARG A 86 12.08 23.07 8.31
CA ARG A 86 12.18 21.80 7.58
C ARG A 86 10.88 21.60 6.80
N ALA A 87 10.97 21.69 5.48
CA ALA A 87 9.80 21.57 4.60
C ALA A 87 9.16 20.17 4.76
N ALA A 88 7.85 20.14 5.05
CA ALA A 88 7.11 18.87 5.11
C ALA A 88 7.03 18.24 3.71
N PRO A 89 7.24 16.91 3.59
CA PRO A 89 7.29 16.24 2.29
C PRO A 89 5.96 16.38 1.56
N LYS A 90 6.01 16.44 0.23
CA LYS A 90 4.81 16.41 -0.62
C LYS A 90 4.12 15.05 -0.46
N VAL A 91 2.79 15.05 -0.48
CA VAL A 91 2.02 13.81 -0.55
C VAL A 91 2.09 13.26 -1.97
N VAL A 92 2.70 12.09 -2.15
CA VAL A 92 2.76 11.36 -3.41
C VAL A 92 1.54 10.45 -3.51
N GLN A 93 0.63 10.76 -4.43
CA GLN A 93 -0.62 10.03 -4.61
C GLN A 93 -0.44 8.93 -5.66
N LEU A 94 -0.73 7.69 -5.29
CA LEU A 94 -0.45 6.52 -6.12
C LEU A 94 -1.70 5.65 -6.29
N PRO A 95 -2.17 5.39 -7.52
CA PRO A 95 -3.28 4.48 -7.78
C PRO A 95 -3.05 3.06 -7.27
N VAL A 96 -1.80 2.59 -7.28
CA VAL A 96 -1.44 1.24 -6.80
C VAL A 96 -1.79 1.00 -5.33
N LEU A 97 -1.93 2.06 -4.52
CA LEU A 97 -2.29 2.01 -3.11
C LEU A 97 -3.81 2.00 -2.86
N ALA A 98 -4.64 1.96 -3.90
CA ALA A 98 -6.10 1.96 -3.77
C ALA A 98 -6.63 0.69 -3.11
N GLU A 99 -7.80 0.81 -2.49
CA GLU A 99 -8.52 -0.33 -1.89
C GLU A 99 -8.86 -1.38 -2.95
N LYS A 100 -9.19 -2.59 -2.50
CA LYS A 100 -9.81 -3.61 -3.35
C LYS A 100 -10.94 -3.02 -4.18
N ASP A 101 -10.91 -3.21 -5.50
CA ASP A 101 -12.08 -2.91 -6.33
C ASP A 101 -13.15 -4.00 -6.13
N PHE A 102 -14.34 -3.62 -5.69
CA PHE A 102 -15.46 -4.56 -5.52
C PHE A 102 -16.31 -4.71 -6.78
N GLY A 103 -15.98 -4.00 -7.87
CA GLY A 103 -16.72 -4.05 -9.13
C GLY A 103 -18.21 -3.73 -8.91
N SER A 104 -19.09 -4.61 -9.35
CA SER A 104 -20.55 -4.42 -9.22
C SER A 104 -21.09 -4.50 -7.79
N MET A 105 -20.23 -4.79 -6.80
CA MET A 105 -20.61 -4.83 -5.37
C MET A 105 -20.38 -3.50 -4.65
N GLU A 106 -19.71 -2.52 -5.27
CA GLU A 106 -19.54 -1.18 -4.71
C GLU A 106 -20.89 -0.57 -4.29
N GLY A 107 -20.94 0.01 -3.09
CA GLY A 107 -22.14 0.63 -2.53
C GLY A 107 -23.22 -0.34 -2.02
N LYS A 108 -23.04 -1.66 -2.16
CA LYS A 108 -23.98 -2.66 -1.62
C LYS A 108 -23.61 -3.07 -0.19
N GLN A 109 -24.61 -3.46 0.59
CA GLN A 109 -24.38 -4.05 1.91
C GLN A 109 -23.95 -5.51 1.77
N PRO A 110 -23.05 -6.03 2.63
CA PRO A 110 -22.58 -7.42 2.57
C PRO A 110 -23.68 -8.49 2.58
N ASN A 111 -24.85 -8.18 3.19
CA ASN A 111 -25.96 -9.12 3.37
C ASN A 111 -27.21 -8.77 2.55
N SER A 112 -27.15 -7.81 1.63
CA SER A 112 -28.28 -7.55 0.73
C SER A 112 -28.42 -8.73 -0.22
N ARG A 113 -29.42 -9.59 -0.02
CA ARG A 113 -29.83 -10.56 -1.04
C ARG A 113 -30.09 -9.78 -2.32
N PRO A 114 -29.59 -10.22 -3.49
CA PRO A 114 -30.05 -9.67 -4.75
C PRO A 114 -31.57 -9.74 -4.73
N PHE A 115 -32.23 -8.64 -5.08
CA PHE A 115 -33.67 -8.63 -5.26
C PHE A 115 -33.98 -9.65 -6.36
N GLU A 116 -34.36 -10.86 -5.97
CA GLU A 116 -34.85 -11.88 -6.89
C GLU A 116 -36.16 -11.34 -7.45
N THR A 117 -36.12 -10.86 -8.68
CA THR A 117 -37.31 -10.77 -9.52
C THR A 117 -37.76 -12.20 -9.77
N GLY A 118 -38.60 -12.71 -8.89
CA GLY A 118 -39.06 -14.09 -8.94
C GLY A 118 -39.88 -14.38 -10.19
N THR A 119 -39.66 -15.57 -10.74
CA THR A 119 -40.79 -16.46 -11.07
C THR A 119 -40.57 -17.72 -10.22
N PRO A 120 -41.53 -18.09 -9.34
CA PRO A 120 -41.39 -19.28 -8.53
C PRO A 120 -41.63 -20.53 -9.39
N GLY A 121 -40.62 -21.38 -9.46
CA GLY A 121 -40.71 -22.72 -10.05
C GLY A 121 -39.89 -22.90 -11.32
N LYS A 122 -38.64 -23.34 -11.16
CA LYS A 122 -38.01 -24.46 -11.90
C LYS A 122 -36.52 -24.59 -11.54
N ASP A 123 -36.23 -25.75 -10.96
CA ASP A 123 -34.99 -26.53 -11.04
C ASP A 123 -33.67 -25.90 -10.60
N HIS A 124 -33.25 -26.33 -9.41
CA HIS A 124 -31.86 -26.37 -8.97
C HIS A 124 -31.01 -27.27 -9.88
N ARG A 125 -30.48 -26.71 -10.97
CA ARG A 125 -29.38 -27.33 -11.70
C ARG A 125 -28.39 -26.25 -12.11
N ARG A 126 -27.15 -26.40 -11.65
CA ARG A 126 -25.95 -25.63 -12.00
C ARG A 126 -26.11 -24.78 -13.27
N GLN A 127 -26.34 -23.48 -13.10
CA GLN A 127 -26.13 -22.51 -14.17
C GLN A 127 -24.76 -21.86 -13.95
N GLU A 128 -23.70 -22.63 -14.22
CA GLU A 128 -22.40 -22.05 -14.55
C GLU A 128 -22.57 -21.19 -15.81
N ASN A 129 -21.92 -20.02 -15.82
CA ASN A 129 -21.69 -19.18 -16.99
C ASN A 129 -22.92 -18.58 -17.67
N LYS A 130 -23.52 -17.59 -17.02
CA LYS A 130 -24.03 -16.42 -17.77
C LYS A 130 -23.23 -15.21 -17.30
N ARG A 131 -22.15 -14.88 -18.03
CA ARG A 131 -21.52 -13.55 -17.96
C ARG A 131 -22.63 -12.56 -18.26
N THR A 132 -23.22 -12.01 -17.21
CA THR A 132 -24.34 -11.09 -17.34
C THR A 132 -23.72 -9.80 -17.86
N ALA A 133 -24.02 -9.44 -19.10
CA ALA A 133 -23.50 -8.23 -19.72
C ALA A 133 -23.76 -7.05 -18.76
N GLY A 134 -22.70 -6.46 -18.22
CA GLY A 134 -22.77 -5.37 -17.23
C GLY A 134 -22.31 -5.69 -15.81
N PHE A 135 -22.02 -6.95 -15.44
CA PHE A 135 -21.43 -7.26 -14.13
C PHE A 135 -19.90 -7.15 -14.18
N ALA A 136 -19.35 -6.04 -13.69
CA ALA A 136 -17.93 -5.91 -13.39
C ALA A 136 -17.53 -6.83 -12.22
N GLU A 137 -16.52 -7.68 -12.45
CA GLU A 137 -15.97 -8.58 -11.43
C GLU A 137 -15.17 -7.81 -10.37
N ALA A 138 -15.19 -8.29 -9.14
CA ALA A 138 -14.35 -7.76 -8.08
C ALA A 138 -12.89 -8.16 -8.31
N GLU A 139 -11.95 -7.29 -7.91
CA GLU A 139 -10.53 -7.56 -7.99
C GLU A 139 -10.16 -8.86 -7.26
N SER A 140 -9.31 -9.68 -7.89
CA SER A 140 -8.80 -10.90 -7.26
C SER A 140 -7.74 -10.60 -6.19
N LYS A 141 -7.52 -11.56 -5.27
CA LYS A 141 -6.46 -11.44 -4.25
C LYS A 141 -5.07 -11.34 -4.89
N GLU A 142 -4.89 -12.05 -6.01
CA GLU A 142 -3.65 -12.12 -6.78
C GLU A 142 -3.38 -10.80 -7.51
N SER A 143 -4.41 -10.16 -8.07
CA SER A 143 -4.29 -8.81 -8.65
C SER A 143 -3.84 -7.80 -7.61
N MET A 144 -4.49 -7.80 -6.45
CA MET A 144 -4.14 -6.89 -5.35
C MET A 144 -2.73 -7.17 -4.81
N ALA A 145 -2.32 -8.43 -4.71
CA ALA A 145 -0.97 -8.81 -4.32
C ALA A 145 0.08 -8.29 -5.31
N ARG A 146 -0.18 -8.39 -6.63
CA ARG A 146 0.69 -7.82 -7.67
C ARG A 146 0.81 -6.30 -7.55
N ARG A 147 -0.28 -5.59 -7.26
CA ARG A 147 -0.22 -4.15 -6.97
C ARG A 147 0.64 -3.84 -5.74
N ALA A 148 0.43 -4.57 -4.64
CA ALA A 148 1.25 -4.39 -3.45
C ALA A 148 2.74 -4.67 -3.72
N ASP A 149 3.06 -5.69 -4.53
CA ASP A 149 4.44 -5.96 -4.96
C ASP A 149 5.01 -4.81 -5.81
N ALA A 150 4.27 -4.32 -6.81
CA ALA A 150 4.70 -3.20 -7.63
C ALA A 150 5.01 -1.96 -6.79
N PHE A 151 4.14 -1.63 -5.81
CA PHE A 151 4.42 -0.55 -4.87
C PHE A 151 5.72 -0.77 -4.08
N ILE A 152 5.94 -1.99 -3.59
CA ILE A 152 7.14 -2.31 -2.81
C ILE A 152 8.40 -2.16 -3.66
N GLU A 153 8.43 -2.74 -4.85
CA GLU A 153 9.60 -2.73 -5.74
C GLU A 153 9.90 -1.32 -6.27
N GLU A 154 8.89 -0.57 -6.70
CA GLU A 154 9.08 0.72 -7.38
C GLU A 154 9.25 1.90 -6.42
N TYR A 155 8.64 1.86 -5.21
CA TYR A 155 8.59 3.02 -4.31
C TYR A 155 9.21 2.76 -2.94
N LEU A 156 9.06 1.56 -2.38
CA LEU A 156 9.52 1.29 -1.02
C LEU A 156 10.99 0.86 -0.98
N LEU A 157 11.37 -0.19 -1.73
CA LEU A 157 12.72 -0.74 -1.72
C LEU A 157 13.82 0.26 -2.13
N PRO A 158 13.61 1.19 -3.09
CA PRO A 158 14.62 2.21 -3.39
C PRO A 158 15.02 3.04 -2.15
N LEU A 159 14.10 3.27 -1.21
CA LEU A 159 14.38 3.98 0.04
C LEU A 159 15.21 3.16 1.05
N PHE A 160 15.20 1.82 0.91
CA PHE A 160 16.06 0.93 1.69
C PHE A 160 17.49 0.87 1.13
N ASP A 161 17.63 1.07 -0.18
CA ASP A 161 18.92 1.03 -0.87
C ASP A 161 19.68 2.34 -0.80
N ASP A 162 18.96 3.47 -0.80
CA ASP A 162 19.55 4.79 -0.89
C ASP A 162 20.46 5.10 0.30
N SER A 163 21.74 4.81 0.13
CA SER A 163 22.79 5.00 1.15
C SER A 163 23.40 6.40 1.12
N SER A 164 22.90 7.29 0.26
CA SER A 164 23.39 8.66 0.12
C SER A 164 22.78 9.64 1.13
N CYS A 165 21.64 9.29 1.74
CA CYS A 165 20.95 10.15 2.70
C CYS A 165 21.61 10.11 4.09
N ASN A 166 22.07 11.28 4.57
CA ASN A 166 22.62 11.48 5.93
C ASN A 166 21.54 11.46 7.05
N PHE A 167 20.29 11.15 6.73
CA PHE A 167 19.18 11.13 7.69
C PHE A 167 18.42 9.81 7.65
N THR A 168 17.90 9.38 8.80
CA THR A 168 17.02 8.21 8.93
C THR A 168 15.70 8.43 8.17
N PRO A 169 15.36 7.61 7.16
CA PRO A 169 14.06 7.70 6.51
C PRO A 169 12.90 7.40 7.47
N VAL A 170 11.89 8.27 7.47
CA VAL A 170 10.63 8.10 8.20
C VAL A 170 9.49 8.21 7.20
N ILE A 171 8.86 7.08 6.92
CA ILE A 171 7.97 6.88 5.77
C ILE A 171 6.55 6.66 6.27
N ALA A 172 5.59 7.43 5.76
CA ALA A 172 4.15 7.21 5.97
C ALA A 172 3.48 6.73 4.68
N ILE A 173 2.67 5.69 4.79
CA ILE A 173 1.82 5.16 3.71
C ILE A 173 0.37 5.18 4.18
N VAL A 174 -0.45 6.02 3.57
CA VAL A 174 -1.88 6.15 3.89
C VAL A 174 -2.73 5.42 2.85
N SER A 175 -3.41 4.35 3.27
CA SER A 175 -4.21 3.48 2.39
C SER A 175 -5.46 2.94 3.11
N HIS A 176 -5.86 1.71 2.84
CA HIS A 176 -7.17 1.14 3.14
C HIS A 176 -7.04 -0.24 3.81
N GLY A 177 -8.10 -0.70 4.48
CA GLY A 177 -7.98 -1.83 5.40
C GLY A 177 -7.60 -3.15 4.72
N ILE A 178 -8.23 -3.49 3.59
CA ILE A 178 -7.94 -4.76 2.89
C ILE A 178 -6.59 -4.65 2.20
N PHE A 179 -6.35 -3.56 1.47
CA PHE A 179 -5.07 -3.33 0.81
C PHE A 179 -3.89 -3.32 1.80
N LEU A 180 -3.99 -2.68 2.97
CA LEU A 180 -2.92 -2.66 3.98
C LEU A 180 -2.62 -4.05 4.54
N SER A 181 -3.66 -4.87 4.73
CA SER A 181 -3.47 -6.29 5.11
C SER A 181 -2.68 -7.05 4.04
N THR A 182 -3.00 -6.84 2.77
CA THR A 182 -2.27 -7.43 1.65
C THR A 182 -0.84 -6.90 1.56
N LEU A 183 -0.65 -5.58 1.63
CA LEU A 183 0.66 -4.93 1.60
C LEU A 183 1.57 -5.44 2.72
N TRP A 184 1.06 -5.54 3.95
CA TRP A 184 1.81 -6.10 5.07
C TRP A 184 2.26 -7.54 4.79
N LYS A 185 1.38 -8.41 4.29
CA LYS A 185 1.76 -9.78 3.90
C LYS A 185 2.86 -9.79 2.84
N ARG A 186 2.78 -8.91 1.84
CA ARG A 186 3.81 -8.79 0.79
C ARG A 186 5.14 -8.24 1.31
N ILE A 187 5.12 -7.32 2.28
CA ILE A 187 6.32 -6.86 2.98
C ILE A 187 6.90 -8.02 3.79
N LEU A 188 6.10 -8.72 4.58
CA LEU A 188 6.54 -9.84 5.42
C LEU A 188 7.22 -10.95 4.62
N LEU A 189 6.77 -11.23 3.40
CA LEU A 189 7.42 -12.20 2.50
C LEU A 189 8.83 -11.79 2.05
N ARG A 190 9.17 -10.49 2.12
CA ARG A 190 10.51 -9.97 1.82
C ARG A 190 11.39 -9.84 3.06
N LEU A 191 10.85 -10.07 4.25
CA LEU A 191 11.60 -10.02 5.51
C LEU A 191 12.20 -11.40 5.85
N PRO A 192 13.45 -11.44 6.34
CA PRO A 192 14.00 -12.68 6.89
C PRO A 192 13.23 -13.09 8.15
N ARG A 193 12.55 -14.26 8.11
CA ARG A 193 11.64 -14.73 9.18
C ARG A 193 12.25 -14.70 10.59
N ARG A 194 13.55 -14.98 10.72
CA ARG A 194 14.25 -15.01 12.03
C ARG A 194 14.61 -13.63 12.59
N ARG A 195 14.32 -12.55 11.86
CA ARG A 195 14.70 -11.18 12.21
C ARG A 195 13.48 -10.25 12.28
N VAL A 196 12.30 -10.80 12.53
CA VAL A 196 11.09 -10.03 12.82
C VAL A 196 10.78 -10.18 14.30
N CYS A 197 10.88 -9.08 15.05
CA CYS A 197 10.68 -9.05 16.49
C CYS A 197 9.44 -8.21 16.82
N LEU A 198 8.66 -8.66 17.80
CA LEU A 198 7.60 -7.85 18.40
C LEU A 198 8.18 -7.05 19.57
N SER A 199 7.82 -5.78 19.68
CA SER A 199 8.15 -5.01 20.88
C SER A 199 7.34 -5.50 22.08
N HIS A 200 7.86 -5.23 23.28
CA HIS A 200 7.21 -5.65 24.52
C HIS A 200 5.84 -4.98 24.67
N GLY A 201 4.82 -5.76 25.06
CA GLY A 201 3.45 -5.26 25.29
C GLY A 201 2.49 -5.29 24.10
N ILE A 202 2.94 -5.70 22.90
CA ILE A 202 2.05 -5.97 21.74
C ILE A 202 1.84 -7.46 21.46
N GLU A 203 2.44 -8.34 22.27
CA GLU A 203 2.37 -9.80 22.13
C GLU A 203 0.91 -10.31 22.17
N GLY A 204 0.07 -9.73 23.04
CA GLY A 204 -1.36 -10.06 23.11
C GLY A 204 -2.23 -9.50 21.97
N ALA A 205 -1.71 -8.58 21.16
CA ALA A 205 -2.39 -8.05 19.98
C ALA A 205 -2.16 -8.96 18.76
N VAL A 206 -1.02 -9.64 18.69
CA VAL A 206 -0.67 -10.60 17.63
C VAL A 206 -1.04 -12.00 18.10
N ARG A 207 -2.34 -12.29 18.19
CA ARG A 207 -2.86 -13.49 18.88
C ARG A 207 -2.58 -14.84 18.19
N GLN A 208 -2.23 -14.86 16.90
CA GLN A 208 -2.22 -16.11 16.10
C GLN A 208 -1.09 -16.20 15.07
N SER A 209 -0.85 -15.15 14.28
CA SER A 209 0.18 -15.16 13.22
C SER A 209 0.61 -13.74 12.86
N LEU A 210 1.90 -13.57 12.54
CA LEU A 210 2.43 -12.31 12.00
C LEU A 210 1.76 -11.93 10.67
N GLU A 211 1.24 -12.89 9.90
CA GLU A 211 0.52 -12.61 8.65
C GLU A 211 -0.85 -11.94 8.88
N HIS A 212 -1.42 -12.10 10.08
CA HIS A 212 -2.76 -11.68 10.43
C HIS A 212 -2.75 -10.82 11.69
N LEU A 213 -2.33 -9.56 11.54
CA LEU A 213 -2.27 -8.56 12.61
C LEU A 213 -3.65 -8.05 13.08
N GLY A 214 -4.74 -8.70 12.66
CA GLY A 214 -6.12 -8.27 12.95
C GLY A 214 -6.67 -7.23 11.97
N GLY A 215 -7.79 -6.61 12.34
CA GLY A 215 -8.46 -5.59 11.54
C GLY A 215 -7.84 -4.20 11.69
N TRP A 216 -7.91 -3.39 10.64
CA TRP A 216 -7.46 -2.00 10.66
C TRP A 216 -8.60 -1.08 11.08
N SER A 217 -8.44 -0.32 12.16
CA SER A 217 -9.38 0.75 12.52
C SER A 217 -9.15 2.00 11.67
N ASN A 218 -10.16 2.86 11.50
CA ASN A 218 -9.95 4.14 10.82
C ASN A 218 -8.89 4.97 11.56
N THR A 219 -7.92 5.52 10.83
CA THR A 219 -6.70 6.16 11.35
C THR A 219 -5.83 5.28 12.27
N GLY A 220 -6.14 3.99 12.38
CA GLY A 220 -5.26 3.02 13.02
C GLY A 220 -3.99 2.83 12.20
N TYR A 221 -2.86 2.70 12.88
CA TYR A 221 -1.57 2.56 12.21
C TYR A 221 -0.73 1.39 12.74
N LEU A 222 0.09 0.82 11.85
CA LEU A 222 1.17 -0.10 12.14
C LEU A 222 2.47 0.68 12.08
N GLU A 223 3.32 0.52 13.09
CA GLU A 223 4.64 1.12 13.14
C GLU A 223 5.72 0.04 13.10
N LEU A 224 6.64 0.18 12.17
CA LEU A 224 7.76 -0.71 11.96
C LEU A 224 9.06 0.07 12.06
N TYR A 225 10.05 -0.52 12.73
CA TYR A 225 11.42 -0.02 12.77
C TYR A 225 12.36 -1.06 12.15
N PHE A 226 13.11 -0.64 11.15
CA PHE A 226 14.11 -1.46 10.48
C PHE A 226 15.49 -1.00 10.90
N MET A 227 16.38 -1.95 11.14
CA MET A 227 17.78 -1.70 11.50
C MET A 227 18.68 -2.65 10.71
N ARG A 228 19.77 -2.13 10.17
CA ARG A 228 20.83 -2.91 9.50
C ARG A 228 22.19 -2.42 9.97
N THR A 229 23.00 -3.32 10.51
CA THR A 229 24.38 -2.99 10.90
C THR A 229 25.29 -2.95 9.66
N GLU A 230 26.43 -2.27 9.76
CA GLU A 230 27.44 -2.23 8.69
C GLU A 230 28.01 -3.61 8.36
N ALA A 231 28.19 -4.48 9.36
CA ALA A 231 28.62 -5.87 9.15
C ALA A 231 27.59 -6.67 8.33
N GLU A 232 26.29 -6.45 8.59
CA GLU A 232 25.20 -7.07 7.84
C GLU A 232 25.07 -6.50 6.43
N TYR A 233 25.39 -5.21 6.23
CA TYR A 233 25.44 -4.60 4.92
C TYR A 233 26.54 -5.20 4.04
N HIS A 234 27.78 -5.27 4.54
CA HIS A 234 28.88 -5.89 3.79
C HIS A 234 28.61 -7.37 3.49
N LYS A 235 28.07 -8.13 4.45
CA LYS A 235 27.68 -9.52 4.22
C LYS A 235 26.61 -9.65 3.13
N SER A 236 25.59 -8.78 3.13
CA SER A 236 24.53 -8.79 2.11
C SER A 236 25.05 -8.41 0.72
N ILE A 237 26.00 -7.48 0.61
CA ILE A 237 26.64 -7.12 -0.67
C ILE A 237 27.45 -8.32 -1.17
N MET A 238 28.27 -8.94 -0.32
CA MET A 238 29.09 -10.11 -0.70
C MET A 238 28.21 -11.28 -1.17
N GLU A 239 27.12 -11.58 -0.46
CA GLU A 239 26.14 -12.62 -0.86
C GLU A 239 25.42 -12.29 -2.17
N ALA A 240 25.12 -11.01 -2.44
CA ALA A 240 24.51 -10.58 -3.70
C ALA A 240 25.49 -10.62 -4.89
N THR A 241 26.79 -10.41 -4.66
CA THR A 241 27.85 -10.50 -5.69
C THR A 241 28.33 -11.91 -5.99
N MET A 242 28.03 -12.89 -5.11
CA MET A 242 28.45 -14.30 -5.27
C MET A 242 27.42 -15.16 -6.01
N THR A 243 26.40 -14.58 -6.66
CA THR A 243 25.56 -15.36 -7.59
C THR A 243 26.46 -15.85 -8.74
N PRO A 244 26.56 -17.16 -9.00
CA PRO A 244 27.45 -17.66 -10.04
C PRO A 244 26.99 -17.10 -11.39
N VAL A 245 27.91 -16.46 -12.10
CA VAL A 245 27.81 -16.32 -13.56
C VAL A 245 27.77 -17.75 -14.07
N THR A 246 26.59 -18.23 -14.49
CA THR A 246 26.46 -19.50 -15.17
C THR A 246 27.19 -19.36 -16.50
N THR A 247 28.47 -19.72 -16.51
CA THR A 247 29.25 -19.93 -17.72
C THR A 247 28.58 -21.07 -18.46
N PHE A 248 27.91 -20.78 -19.58
CA PHE A 248 27.46 -21.81 -20.51
C PHE A 248 28.72 -22.43 -21.13
N SER A 249 29.09 -23.59 -20.65
CA SER A 249 30.02 -24.48 -21.33
C SER A 249 29.51 -25.90 -21.13
N GLU A 250 28.99 -26.49 -22.21
CA GLU A 250 28.81 -27.92 -22.50
C GLU A 250 27.84 -27.99 -23.70
N LEU A 251 27.99 -28.82 -24.73
CA LEU A 251 29.03 -29.73 -25.21
C LEU A 251 28.60 -30.00 -26.66
N LEU A 252 29.40 -29.58 -27.66
CA LEU A 252 29.24 -30.03 -29.04
C LEU A 252 29.87 -31.41 -29.14
N THR A 253 29.07 -32.45 -28.99
CA THR A 253 29.43 -33.81 -29.40
C THR A 253 28.26 -34.40 -30.18
N GLY A 254 28.41 -34.45 -31.50
CA GLY A 254 27.42 -35.00 -32.42
C GLY A 254 27.94 -35.07 -33.85
N THR A 255 28.96 -35.91 -34.03
CA THR A 255 29.27 -36.72 -35.23
C THR A 255 28.96 -36.17 -36.63
N LEU A 256 30.03 -35.89 -37.38
CA LEU A 256 30.05 -35.74 -38.82
C LEU A 256 29.80 -37.08 -39.52
N THR A 257 28.73 -37.17 -40.29
CA THR A 257 28.63 -38.06 -41.46
C THR A 257 27.93 -37.32 -42.60
N ALA A 258 28.70 -36.97 -43.62
CA ALA A 258 28.19 -36.71 -44.98
C ALA A 258 28.07 -38.08 -45.69
N PRO A 259 27.22 -38.29 -46.74
CA PRO A 259 27.30 -37.49 -47.98
C PRO A 259 26.01 -37.30 -48.82
N GLN A 260 26.12 -36.29 -49.70
CA GLN A 260 25.70 -36.21 -51.12
C GLN A 260 24.21 -36.16 -51.56
N ASN A 261 23.93 -35.02 -52.22
CA ASN A 261 23.19 -34.80 -53.47
C ASN A 261 21.73 -35.28 -53.62
N LEU A 262 20.82 -34.32 -53.87
CA LEU A 262 20.01 -34.26 -55.11
C LEU A 262 19.10 -33.01 -55.16
N ARG A 263 19.41 -32.15 -56.13
CA ARG A 263 18.55 -31.43 -57.10
C ARG A 263 17.18 -30.83 -56.69
N ASN A 264 17.05 -29.57 -57.11
CA ASN A 264 15.94 -28.89 -57.79
C ASN A 264 15.08 -27.86 -57.02
N VAL A 265 15.34 -26.59 -57.38
CA VAL A 265 14.40 -25.61 -57.99
C VAL A 265 13.10 -25.29 -57.23
N HIS A 266 12.98 -24.08 -56.68
CA HIS A 266 12.07 -23.02 -57.19
C HIS A 266 12.26 -21.70 -56.42
N ILE A 267 12.40 -20.60 -57.16
CA ILE A 267 12.26 -19.22 -56.67
C ILE A 267 10.79 -18.83 -56.94
N PRO A 268 10.10 -18.20 -55.99
CA PRO A 268 9.48 -16.92 -56.34
C PRO A 268 9.74 -15.82 -55.31
N LYS A 269 10.00 -14.64 -55.87
CA LYS A 269 9.94 -13.34 -55.21
C LYS A 269 8.51 -13.08 -54.72
N SER A 270 8.36 -12.64 -53.48
CA SER A 270 7.45 -11.53 -53.19
C SER A 270 7.91 -10.76 -51.96
N ARG A 271 8.07 -9.46 -52.18
CA ARG A 271 8.41 -8.41 -51.22
C ARG A 271 7.08 -7.88 -50.71
N VAL A 272 6.79 -8.05 -49.42
CA VAL A 272 5.76 -7.28 -48.72
C VAL A 272 6.32 -6.90 -47.35
N GLU A 273 6.15 -5.62 -47.04
CA GLU A 273 6.69 -4.89 -45.90
C GLU A 273 6.31 -5.54 -44.55
N GLY A 274 7.33 -5.96 -43.80
CA GLY A 274 7.18 -6.41 -42.43
C GLY A 274 7.48 -5.27 -41.47
N THR A 275 6.43 -4.72 -40.85
CA THR A 275 6.53 -3.94 -39.62
C THR A 275 7.34 -4.70 -38.58
N ALA A 276 8.44 -4.12 -38.11
CA ALA A 276 9.26 -4.68 -37.04
C ALA A 276 8.45 -4.72 -35.74
N GLN A 277 7.78 -5.84 -35.51
CA GLN A 277 7.13 -6.13 -34.26
C GLN A 277 8.21 -6.60 -33.29
N LEU A 278 8.70 -5.66 -32.47
CA LEU A 278 9.51 -5.98 -31.30
C LEU A 278 8.69 -6.90 -30.39
N VAL A 279 8.97 -8.19 -30.48
CA VAL A 279 8.52 -9.17 -29.50
C VAL A 279 9.27 -8.87 -28.21
N ILE A 280 8.67 -8.02 -27.37
CA ILE A 280 9.11 -7.84 -25.99
C ILE A 280 8.84 -9.18 -25.30
N GLY A 281 9.90 -9.95 -25.12
CA GLY A 281 9.87 -11.18 -24.34
C GLY A 281 9.25 -10.92 -22.97
N ALA A 282 8.34 -11.79 -22.55
CA ALA A 282 7.73 -11.74 -21.24
C ALA A 282 8.82 -11.59 -20.16
N PRO A 283 8.68 -10.68 -19.19
CA PRO A 283 9.66 -10.54 -18.13
C PRO A 283 9.69 -11.85 -17.35
N GLN A 284 10.83 -12.54 -17.40
CA GLN A 284 11.08 -13.67 -16.53
C GLN A 284 10.93 -13.19 -15.09
N ALA A 285 10.10 -13.88 -14.31
CA ALA A 285 9.84 -13.55 -12.92
C ALA A 285 11.13 -13.73 -12.09
N SER A 286 11.93 -12.67 -12.00
CA SER A 286 13.02 -12.56 -11.04
C SER A 286 12.44 -12.76 -9.64
N LYS A 287 13.11 -13.56 -8.80
CA LYS A 287 12.71 -13.71 -7.38
C LYS A 287 12.52 -12.31 -6.77
N PRO A 288 11.44 -12.06 -6.01
CA PRO A 288 11.19 -10.75 -5.41
C PRO A 288 12.37 -10.36 -4.54
N ARG A 289 12.81 -9.10 -4.68
CA ARG A 289 14.02 -8.61 -4.03
C ARG A 289 13.79 -8.55 -2.51
N GLY A 290 14.64 -9.24 -1.76
CA GLY A 290 14.48 -9.40 -0.32
C GLY A 290 15.14 -8.26 0.46
N LEU A 291 14.62 -7.96 1.65
CA LEU A 291 15.23 -7.06 2.63
C LEU A 291 16.26 -7.82 3.49
N GLN A 292 17.16 -8.56 2.84
CA GLN A 292 18.20 -9.32 3.53
C GLN A 292 19.12 -8.39 4.33
N GLY A 293 19.61 -8.88 5.47
CA GLY A 293 20.45 -8.10 6.40
C GLY A 293 19.69 -7.07 7.26
N TRP A 294 18.40 -6.82 7.02
CA TRP A 294 17.60 -5.96 7.88
C TRP A 294 16.93 -6.76 9.01
N SER A 295 17.00 -6.22 10.21
CA SER A 295 16.18 -6.62 11.36
C SER A 295 14.97 -5.71 11.45
N THR A 296 13.79 -6.28 11.65
CA THR A 296 12.51 -5.58 11.70
C THR A 296 11.88 -5.71 13.07
N PHE A 297 11.46 -4.59 13.64
CA PHE A 297 10.78 -4.51 14.92
C PHE A 297 9.38 -3.94 14.71
N ILE A 298 8.35 -4.69 15.09
CA ILE A 298 6.98 -4.20 15.10
C ILE A 298 6.78 -3.46 16.41
N LEU A 299 6.61 -2.14 16.33
CA LEU A 299 6.49 -1.27 17.52
C LEU A 299 5.04 -1.08 17.96
N ARG A 300 4.12 -0.99 17.01
CA ARG A 300 2.68 -0.77 17.27
C ARG A 300 1.85 -1.50 16.24
N VAL A 301 0.76 -2.15 16.67
CA VAL A 301 -0.21 -2.81 15.77
C VAL A 301 -1.57 -2.15 15.95
N ASN A 302 -2.08 -1.55 14.87
CA ASN A 302 -3.38 -0.86 14.84
C ASN A 302 -3.55 0.13 16.02
N SER A 303 -2.50 0.90 16.34
CA SER A 303 -2.55 1.88 17.43
C SER A 303 -3.56 2.98 17.12
N LYS A 304 -4.23 3.45 18.19
CA LYS A 304 -5.29 4.46 18.17
C LYS A 304 -5.13 5.47 19.30
N ASP A 305 -3.91 5.64 19.81
CA ASP A 305 -3.66 6.45 21.00
C ASP A 305 -4.12 7.91 20.78
N HIS A 306 -3.99 8.42 19.56
CA HIS A 306 -4.48 9.74 19.13
C HIS A 306 -6.00 9.92 19.19
N LEU A 307 -6.76 8.82 19.33
CA LEU A 307 -8.21 8.85 19.44
C LEU A 307 -8.70 8.89 20.89
N GLN A 308 -7.79 8.84 21.87
CA GLN A 308 -8.18 8.94 23.28
C GLN A 308 -8.99 10.22 23.52
N GLY A 309 -10.17 10.07 24.13
CA GLY A 309 -11.09 11.18 24.38
C GLY A 309 -11.76 11.77 23.13
N LEU A 310 -11.55 11.24 21.92
CA LEU A 310 -12.32 11.67 20.74
C LEU A 310 -13.73 11.09 20.82
N LYS A 311 -14.72 11.98 20.87
CA LYS A 311 -16.13 11.61 20.81
C LYS A 311 -16.73 12.14 19.52
N ARG A 312 -17.54 11.31 18.86
CA ARG A 312 -18.35 11.74 17.71
C ARG A 312 -19.29 12.86 18.15
N THR A 313 -19.32 13.95 17.38
CA THR A 313 -20.29 15.03 17.58
C THR A 313 -21.72 14.50 17.45
N ARG A 314 -22.56 14.83 18.43
CA ARG A 314 -23.98 14.43 18.51
C ARG A 314 -24.83 15.13 17.43
N GLY A 315 -26.09 14.70 17.29
CA GLY A 315 -27.04 15.31 16.36
C GLY A 315 -26.77 14.99 14.89
N GLY A 316 -26.13 13.86 14.59
CA GLY A 316 -25.85 13.40 13.21
C GLY A 316 -24.66 14.11 12.53
N VAL A 317 -24.28 15.31 12.97
CA VAL A 317 -23.22 16.13 12.35
C VAL A 317 -21.90 15.38 12.22
N GLY A 318 -21.49 14.60 13.22
CA GLY A 318 -20.25 13.82 13.17
C GLY A 318 -20.23 12.74 12.08
N SER A 319 -21.41 12.27 11.66
CA SER A 319 -21.57 11.22 10.64
C SER A 319 -21.82 11.78 9.24
N LEU A 320 -22.09 13.08 9.11
CA LEU A 320 -22.24 13.73 7.81
C LEU A 320 -20.90 13.82 7.08
N ARG A 321 -20.97 13.88 5.75
CA ARG A 321 -19.84 14.17 4.88
C ARG A 321 -19.15 15.45 5.34
N TYR A 322 -17.83 15.38 5.48
CA TYR A 322 -17.01 16.56 5.72
C TYR A 322 -17.02 17.47 4.49
N ASP A 323 -17.32 18.73 4.72
CA ASP A 323 -17.34 19.79 3.73
C ASP A 323 -16.35 20.88 4.13
N ALA A 324 -15.37 21.15 3.27
CA ALA A 324 -14.33 22.15 3.52
C ALA A 324 -14.88 23.59 3.48
N SER A 325 -16.05 23.81 2.86
CA SER A 325 -16.69 25.13 2.84
C SER A 325 -17.37 25.48 4.17
N GLN A 326 -17.63 24.48 5.03
CA GLN A 326 -18.21 24.70 6.34
C GLN A 326 -17.22 25.42 7.25
N ARG A 327 -17.59 26.63 7.64
CA ARG A 327 -16.81 27.46 8.55
C ARG A 327 -16.91 26.92 9.98
N ARG A 328 -15.78 26.92 10.70
CA ARG A 328 -15.79 26.57 12.12
C ARG A 328 -16.46 27.67 12.93
N ILE A 329 -17.08 27.31 14.06
CA ILE A 329 -17.86 28.26 14.87
C ILE A 329 -17.02 29.44 15.38
N ASP A 330 -15.73 29.22 15.64
CA ASP A 330 -14.76 30.26 16.03
C ASP A 330 -14.58 31.34 14.96
N THR A 331 -14.86 31.05 13.69
CA THR A 331 -14.83 32.09 12.64
C THR A 331 -16.02 33.05 12.71
N PHE A 332 -17.10 32.67 13.39
CA PHE A 332 -18.26 33.53 13.65
C PHE A 332 -18.08 34.38 14.90
N PHE A 333 -17.18 34.00 15.80
CA PHE A 333 -16.84 34.78 17.00
C PHE A 333 -15.62 35.67 16.73
N LYS A 334 -15.77 36.99 16.84
CA LYS A 334 -14.64 37.92 16.77
C LYS A 334 -13.65 37.57 17.89
N ARG A 335 -12.36 37.36 17.55
CA ARG A 335 -11.30 37.23 18.56
C ARG A 335 -11.35 38.46 19.46
N ARG A 336 -11.61 38.25 20.76
CA ARG A 336 -11.56 39.31 21.76
C ARG A 336 -10.15 39.90 21.70
N LYS A 337 -10.02 41.21 21.46
CA LYS A 337 -8.74 41.91 21.67
C LYS A 337 -8.40 41.69 23.14
N VAL A 338 -7.31 40.98 23.39
CA VAL A 338 -6.68 40.97 24.71
C VAL A 338 -5.93 42.30 24.74
N GLU A 339 -6.46 43.24 25.52
CA GLU A 339 -5.77 44.48 25.88
C GLU A 339 -4.69 44.21 26.92
#